data_AF-A0A954FED2-F1
#
_entry.id   AF-A0A954FED2-F1
#
_cell.length_a   1.000
_cell.length_b   1.000
_cell.length_c   1.000
_cell.angle_alpha   90.00
_cell.angle_beta   90.00
_cell.angle_gamma   90.00
#
_symmetry.space_group_name_H-M   'P 1'
#
loop_
_entity.id
_entity.type
_entity.pdbx_description
1 polymer ?
#
loop_
_entity_poly.entity_id
_entity_poly.type
_entity_poly.pdbx_seq_one_letter_code
_entity_poly.pdbx_strand_id
1 'polypeptide(L)'
;GQRGLVGPADGPTWDSVQMRLIYEYDSGREAAFDIHTSWVTPDNFPGYVDQEVQFRFDNGVWSGHSRKRGVECTVEGRTPFELKIYMNNHYNGSFLEPWGERSQRGYGVEVIDRFFREVAHVEFGSGERAQRFADNAGLTYNSLAADRQVVAAVQAVEAILSQAAQGNPDCIVRMDEAAGGLVMYNPQTQTCETLYSGHVCPN
;
A
#
# COMPACT_ATOMS: atom_id res chain seq x y z
N GLY A 1 -4.73 -15.32 -6.46
CA GLY A 1 -6.11 -14.83 -6.42
C GLY A 1 -7.07 -15.98 -6.65
N GLN A 2 -8.35 -15.80 -6.32
CA GLN A 2 -9.41 -16.76 -6.65
C GLN A 2 -10.29 -16.19 -7.78
N ARG A 3 -10.71 -17.07 -8.70
CA ARG A 3 -11.70 -16.80 -9.74
C ARG A 3 -13.03 -17.48 -9.37
N GLY A 4 -14.15 -16.88 -9.77
CA GLY A 4 -15.52 -17.38 -9.59
C GLY A 4 -16.41 -16.57 -8.62
N LEU A 5 -17.18 -15.64 -9.16
CA LEU A 5 -18.67 -15.63 -9.27
C LEU A 5 -19.13 -14.58 -10.31
N VAL A 6 -18.33 -13.53 -10.55
CA VAL A 6 -18.74 -12.35 -11.33
C VAL A 6 -18.36 -12.44 -12.83
N GLY A 7 -17.52 -13.41 -13.24
CA GLY A 7 -17.07 -13.59 -14.63
C GLY A 7 -16.75 -15.04 -15.03
N PRO A 8 -16.39 -15.29 -16.31
CA PRO A 8 -15.99 -16.61 -16.81
C PRO A 8 -14.80 -17.19 -16.03
N ALA A 9 -14.77 -18.50 -15.83
CA ALA A 9 -13.69 -19.18 -15.07
C ALA A 9 -12.29 -18.96 -15.68
N ASP A 10 -12.23 -18.79 -17.00
CA ASP A 10 -11.02 -18.50 -17.78
C ASP A 10 -10.82 -17.00 -18.07
N GLY A 11 -11.78 -16.13 -17.71
CA GLY A 11 -11.72 -14.68 -17.94
C GLY A 11 -10.67 -13.95 -17.09
N PRO A 12 -10.30 -12.70 -17.44
CA PRO A 12 -9.26 -11.93 -16.75
C PRO A 12 -9.69 -11.32 -15.39
N THR A 13 -10.88 -11.64 -14.91
CA THR A 13 -11.48 -11.09 -13.68
C THR A 13 -11.17 -11.95 -12.47
N TRP A 14 -10.89 -11.31 -11.33
CA TRP A 14 -10.56 -11.97 -10.07
C TRP A 14 -11.54 -11.53 -8.99
N ASP A 15 -12.12 -12.51 -8.30
CA ASP A 15 -13.10 -12.29 -7.24
C ASP A 15 -12.42 -12.10 -5.88
N SER A 16 -11.20 -12.62 -5.74
CA SER A 16 -10.31 -12.26 -4.65
C SER A 16 -8.87 -12.12 -5.14
N VAL A 17 -8.19 -11.09 -4.65
CA VAL A 17 -6.77 -10.85 -4.89
C VAL A 17 -6.09 -10.78 -3.54
N GLN A 18 -5.04 -11.60 -3.42
CA GLN A 18 -4.17 -11.63 -2.27
C GLN A 18 -2.78 -11.28 -2.78
N MET A 19 -2.09 -10.39 -2.08
CA MET A 19 -0.75 -9.95 -2.40
C MET A 19 0.11 -10.04 -1.15
N ARG A 20 1.34 -10.51 -1.30
CA ARG A 20 2.37 -10.45 -0.26
C ARG A 20 3.55 -9.68 -0.81
N LEU A 21 3.88 -8.55 -0.19
CA LEU A 21 5.15 -7.86 -0.39
C LEU A 21 6.11 -8.29 0.71
N ILE A 22 7.34 -8.64 0.34
CA ILE A 22 8.39 -9.01 1.28
C ILE A 22 9.48 -7.94 1.20
N TYR A 23 9.82 -7.38 2.35
CA TYR A 23 10.93 -6.46 2.54
C TYR A 23 12.08 -7.26 3.15
N GLU A 24 13.12 -7.50 2.37
CA GLU A 24 14.36 -8.11 2.85
C GLU A 24 15.30 -6.99 3.34
N TYR A 25 15.79 -7.11 4.58
CA TYR A 25 16.77 -6.18 5.14
C TYR A 25 18.19 -6.77 5.04
N ASP A 26 19.22 -5.92 4.99
CA ASP A 26 20.64 -6.36 4.97
C ASP A 26 21.01 -7.36 6.08
N SER A 27 20.29 -7.30 7.21
CA SER A 27 20.44 -8.23 8.33
C SER A 27 19.95 -9.66 8.05
N GLY A 28 19.33 -9.92 6.90
CA GLY A 28 18.64 -11.17 6.56
C GLY A 28 17.27 -11.32 7.22
N ARG A 29 16.80 -10.29 7.93
CA ARG A 29 15.44 -10.24 8.49
C ARG A 29 14.45 -9.88 7.40
N GLU A 30 13.21 -10.34 7.53
CA GLU A 30 12.13 -10.03 6.61
C GLU A 30 10.97 -9.33 7.34
N ALA A 31 10.33 -8.41 6.64
CA ALA A 31 8.98 -7.96 7.00
C ALA A 31 8.05 -8.26 5.83
N ALA A 32 6.85 -8.77 6.11
CA ALA A 32 5.86 -9.04 5.07
C ALA A 32 4.67 -8.10 5.22
N PHE A 33 4.23 -7.53 4.10
CA PHE A 33 2.95 -6.83 3.99
C PHE A 33 1.99 -7.64 3.15
N ASP A 34 1.03 -8.27 3.82
CA ASP A 34 -0.01 -9.08 3.20
C ASP A 34 -1.27 -8.23 3.01
N ILE A 35 -1.80 -8.18 1.79
CA ILE A 35 -3.06 -7.54 1.45
C ILE A 35 -4.04 -8.61 0.99
N HIS A 36 -5.18 -8.68 1.65
CA HIS A 36 -6.27 -9.60 1.33
C HIS A 36 -7.50 -8.78 0.94
N THR A 37 -7.89 -8.88 -0.33
CA THR A 37 -9.12 -8.25 -0.82
C THR A 37 -10.02 -9.33 -1.42
N SER A 38 -11.22 -9.47 -0.87
CA SER A 38 -12.25 -10.37 -1.40
C SER A 38 -13.54 -9.60 -1.70
N TRP A 39 -14.04 -9.80 -2.91
CA TRP A 39 -15.28 -9.20 -3.45
C TRP A 39 -16.45 -10.19 -3.51
N VAL A 40 -16.16 -11.46 -3.27
CA VAL A 40 -17.14 -12.53 -3.31
C VAL A 40 -17.10 -13.27 -2.01
N THR A 41 -18.17 -13.09 -1.27
CA THR A 41 -18.43 -13.82 -0.04
C THR A 41 -19.68 -14.67 -0.26
N PRO A 42 -19.84 -15.82 0.43
CA PRO A 42 -21.02 -16.67 0.27
C PRO A 42 -22.34 -15.89 0.43
N ASP A 43 -23.45 -16.38 -0.13
CA ASP A 43 -24.76 -15.69 -0.11
C ASP A 43 -25.25 -15.30 1.31
N ASN A 44 -24.75 -15.96 2.35
CA ASN A 44 -25.07 -15.70 3.75
C ASN A 44 -24.08 -14.75 4.45
N PHE A 45 -23.13 -14.16 3.72
CA PHE A 45 -22.09 -13.35 4.31
C PHE A 45 -22.57 -11.90 4.51
N PRO A 46 -22.30 -11.29 5.67
CA PRO A 46 -22.93 -10.04 6.10
C PRO A 46 -22.36 -8.77 5.45
N GLY A 47 -21.70 -8.82 4.29
CA GLY A 47 -21.30 -7.62 3.55
C GLY A 47 -20.57 -7.90 2.24
N TYR A 48 -20.70 -6.97 1.29
CA TYR A 48 -20.25 -7.12 -0.09
C TYR A 48 -18.73 -7.18 -0.29
N VAL A 49 -17.94 -6.74 0.69
CA VAL A 49 -16.48 -6.64 0.59
C VAL A 49 -15.86 -6.99 1.93
N ASP A 50 -14.78 -7.76 1.90
CA ASP A 50 -13.86 -7.91 3.03
C ASP A 50 -12.44 -7.52 2.63
N GLN A 51 -11.83 -6.68 3.46
CA GLN A 51 -10.52 -6.10 3.22
C GLN A 51 -9.72 -6.16 4.52
N GLU A 52 -8.63 -6.91 4.46
CA GLU A 52 -7.66 -7.06 5.53
C GLU A 52 -6.27 -6.74 5.00
N VAL A 53 -5.49 -6.04 5.82
CA VAL A 53 -4.08 -5.82 5.59
C VAL A 53 -3.31 -6.23 6.83
N GLN A 54 -2.19 -6.90 6.64
CA GLN A 54 -1.35 -7.39 7.73
C GLN A 54 0.11 -7.04 7.47
N PHE A 55 0.75 -6.36 8.42
CA PHE A 55 2.19 -6.27 8.50
C PHE A 55 2.70 -7.30 9.50
N ARG A 56 3.55 -8.22 9.04
CA ARG A 56 4.19 -9.25 9.85
C ARG A 56 5.67 -8.94 10.03
N PHE A 57 6.09 -9.00 11.28
CA PHE A 57 7.47 -8.87 11.74
C PHE A 57 7.86 -10.17 12.46
N ASP A 58 9.15 -10.34 12.76
CA ASP A 58 9.64 -11.55 13.44
C ASP A 58 8.96 -11.82 14.79
N ASN A 59 8.60 -10.77 15.53
CA ASN A 59 8.08 -10.87 16.90
C ASN A 59 6.71 -10.19 17.07
N GLY A 60 6.03 -9.88 15.97
CA GLY A 60 4.78 -9.14 16.06
C GLY A 60 4.00 -9.06 14.77
N VAL A 61 2.73 -8.74 14.92
CA VAL A 61 1.77 -8.60 13.82
C VAL A 61 0.97 -7.33 14.04
N TRP A 62 0.76 -6.58 12.97
CA TRP A 62 -0.15 -5.46 12.89
C TRP A 62 -1.20 -5.83 11.85
N SER A 63 -2.49 -5.91 12.22
CA SER A 63 -3.58 -6.24 11.31
C SER A 63 -4.62 -5.11 11.31
N GLY A 64 -4.89 -4.57 10.14
CA GLY A 64 -5.98 -3.64 9.88
C GLY A 64 -7.12 -4.36 9.20
N HIS A 65 -8.33 -4.27 9.75
CA HIS A 65 -9.49 -4.96 9.22
C HIS A 65 -10.67 -4.00 9.05
N SER A 66 -11.13 -3.87 7.80
CA SER A 66 -12.16 -2.90 7.41
C SER A 66 -13.49 -3.10 8.17
N ARG A 67 -13.92 -4.35 8.42
CA ARG A 67 -15.15 -4.64 9.18
C ARG A 67 -15.02 -4.32 10.65
N LYS A 68 -13.88 -4.64 11.26
CA LYS A 68 -13.62 -4.29 12.67
C LYS A 68 -13.42 -2.78 12.85
N ARG A 69 -13.22 -2.03 11.76
CA ARG A 69 -12.96 -0.58 11.74
C ARG A 69 -11.86 -0.20 12.72
N GLY A 70 -10.81 -1.01 12.76
CA GLY A 70 -9.78 -0.91 13.77
C GLY A 70 -8.53 -1.66 13.34
N VAL A 71 -7.49 -1.45 14.13
CA VAL A 71 -6.22 -2.13 13.96
C VAL A 71 -5.88 -2.84 15.26
N GLU A 72 -5.43 -4.07 15.13
CA GLU A 72 -4.93 -4.91 16.19
C GLU A 72 -3.42 -5.07 16.03
N CYS A 73 -2.66 -4.91 17.11
CA CYS A 73 -1.24 -5.21 17.13
C CYS A 73 -0.92 -6.20 18.24
N THR A 74 -0.21 -7.26 17.90
CA THR A 74 0.33 -8.24 18.84
C THR A 74 1.84 -8.18 18.81
N VAL A 75 2.44 -8.20 20.01
CA VAL A 75 3.89 -8.23 20.18
C VAL A 75 4.20 -9.32 21.20
N GLU A 76 5.05 -10.26 20.80
CA GLU A 76 5.46 -11.38 21.61
C GLU A 76 5.99 -10.91 22.98
N GLY A 77 5.50 -11.55 24.05
CA GLY A 77 5.89 -11.25 25.42
C GLY A 77 5.36 -9.92 25.98
N ARG A 78 4.74 -9.05 25.17
CA ARG A 78 4.29 -7.71 25.60
C ARG A 78 2.78 -7.55 25.57
N THR A 79 2.10 -8.09 24.58
CA THR A 79 0.63 -8.05 24.51
C THR A 79 0.00 -9.28 25.18
N PRO A 80 -1.16 -9.17 25.87
CA PRO A 80 -1.95 -7.95 26.08
C PRO A 80 -1.59 -7.18 27.37
N PHE A 81 -0.64 -7.66 28.18
CA PHE A 81 -0.45 -7.19 29.55
C PHE A 81 0.34 -5.88 29.64
N GLU A 82 1.47 -5.77 28.94
CA GLU A 82 2.28 -4.55 28.89
C GLU A 82 1.80 -3.59 27.79
N LEU A 83 1.29 -4.14 26.69
CA LEU A 83 0.74 -3.41 25.55
C LEU A 83 -0.67 -3.91 25.23
N LYS A 84 -1.60 -2.98 24.99
CA LYS A 84 -2.94 -3.34 24.54
C LYS A 84 -2.91 -3.81 23.09
N ILE A 85 -3.72 -4.83 22.78
CA ILE A 85 -3.87 -5.35 21.42
C ILE A 85 -4.54 -4.32 20.52
N TYR A 86 -5.63 -3.72 20.99
CA TYR A 86 -6.37 -2.73 20.24
C TYR A 86 -5.65 -1.39 20.29
N MET A 87 -5.14 -0.96 19.13
CA MET A 87 -4.62 0.38 19.00
C MET A 87 -5.77 1.33 18.73
N ASN A 88 -5.75 2.46 19.43
CA ASN A 88 -6.50 3.60 18.97
C ASN A 88 -5.67 4.25 17.87
N ASN A 89 -6.11 4.17 16.63
CA ASN A 89 -5.40 4.72 15.47
C ASN A 89 -5.45 6.25 15.43
N HIS A 90 -6.05 6.88 16.44
CA HIS A 90 -6.17 8.33 16.59
C HIS A 90 -6.69 8.98 15.31
N TYR A 91 -8.00 8.84 15.08
CA TYR A 91 -8.75 9.83 14.27
C TYR A 91 -8.71 11.23 14.91
N ASN A 92 -8.13 11.37 16.11
CA ASN A 92 -7.79 12.60 16.82
C ASN A 92 -6.61 12.30 17.78
N GLY A 93 -5.50 13.03 17.72
CA GLY A 93 -4.31 12.80 18.54
C GLY A 93 -3.36 14.02 18.59
N SER A 94 -2.53 14.11 19.65
CA SER A 94 -1.56 15.21 19.78
C SER A 94 -0.26 14.90 19.04
N PHE A 95 0.12 15.76 18.10
CA PHE A 95 1.33 15.65 17.28
C PHE A 95 2.30 16.79 17.58
N LEU A 96 3.60 16.52 17.44
CA LEU A 96 4.64 17.55 17.48
C LEU A 96 4.84 18.08 16.07
N GLU A 97 4.66 19.38 15.91
CA GLU A 97 4.81 20.07 14.64
C GLU A 97 6.29 20.29 14.29
N PRO A 98 6.64 20.44 13.00
CA PRO A 98 8.01 20.75 12.58
C PRO A 98 8.60 22.03 13.21
N TRP A 99 7.75 22.94 13.71
CA TRP A 99 8.15 24.17 14.41
C TRP A 99 8.15 24.04 15.94
N GLY A 100 8.02 22.83 16.49
CA GLY A 100 8.24 22.53 17.91
C GLY A 100 7.01 22.67 18.82
N GLU A 101 5.84 23.03 18.28
CA GLU A 101 4.60 23.11 19.05
C GLU A 101 3.78 21.82 18.96
N ARG A 102 2.97 21.55 19.99
CA ARG A 102 2.02 20.43 19.94
C ARG A 102 0.66 20.90 19.44
N SER A 103 0.14 20.23 18.41
CA SER A 103 -1.21 20.43 17.91
C SER A 103 -2.05 19.16 18.09
N GLN A 104 -3.37 19.31 18.18
CA GLN A 104 -4.30 18.19 18.02
C GLN A 104 -4.57 18.03 16.53
N ARG A 105 -4.37 16.82 15.98
CA ARG A 105 -4.67 16.50 14.59
C ARG A 105 -5.61 15.32 14.47
N GLY A 106 -6.45 15.28 13.44
CA GLY A 106 -7.43 14.22 13.29
C GLY A 106 -8.31 14.33 12.06
N TYR A 107 -8.89 13.19 11.64
CA TYR A 107 -9.83 13.08 10.51
C TYR A 107 -9.32 13.60 9.15
N GLY A 108 -8.02 13.89 9.02
CA GLY A 108 -7.46 14.47 7.80
C GLY A 108 -7.89 15.91 7.55
N VAL A 109 -8.48 16.59 8.54
CA VAL A 109 -8.94 17.98 8.41
C VAL A 109 -7.78 18.91 8.08
N GLU A 110 -6.58 18.61 8.58
CA GLU A 110 -5.37 19.40 8.33
C GLU A 110 -4.93 19.26 6.87
N VAL A 111 -5.06 18.06 6.29
CA VAL A 111 -4.75 17.82 4.88
C VAL A 111 -5.76 18.55 4.00
N ILE A 112 -7.05 18.54 4.37
CA ILE A 112 -8.11 19.27 3.67
C ILE A 112 -7.90 20.79 3.79
N ASP A 113 -7.62 21.31 4.98
CA ASP A 113 -7.30 22.72 5.22
C ASP A 113 -6.07 23.14 4.41
N ARG A 114 -5.02 22.33 4.43
CA ARG A 114 -3.80 22.59 3.68
C ARG A 114 -4.07 22.64 2.17
N PHE A 115 -4.85 21.70 1.64
CA PHE A 115 -5.30 21.71 0.25
C PHE A 115 -6.01 23.02 -0.10
N PHE A 116 -6.99 23.45 0.71
CA PHE A 116 -7.71 24.69 0.45
C PHE A 116 -6.83 25.93 0.53
N ARG A 117 -5.88 25.98 1.48
CA ARG A 117 -4.91 27.07 1.58
C ARG A 117 -4.00 27.13 0.36
N GLU A 118 -3.58 25.98 -0.14
CA GLU A 118 -2.70 25.88 -1.30
C GLU A 118 -3.41 26.25 -2.60
N VAL A 119 -4.64 25.78 -2.78
CA VAL A 119 -5.51 26.24 -3.89
C VAL A 119 -5.74 27.75 -3.79
N ALA A 120 -6.07 28.26 -2.60
CA ALA A 120 -6.28 29.69 -2.40
C ALA A 120 -5.01 30.52 -2.67
N HIS A 121 -3.84 30.01 -2.28
CA HIS A 121 -2.56 30.63 -2.60
C HIS A 121 -2.34 30.70 -4.11
N VAL A 122 -2.51 29.59 -4.83
CA VAL A 122 -2.34 29.56 -6.29
C VAL A 122 -3.31 30.53 -6.98
N GLU A 123 -4.58 30.52 -6.62
CA GLU A 123 -5.59 31.31 -7.32
C GLU A 123 -5.61 32.80 -6.93
N PHE A 124 -5.38 33.11 -5.64
CA PHE A 124 -5.63 34.46 -5.11
C PHE A 124 -4.40 35.13 -4.47
N GLY A 125 -3.25 34.45 -4.43
CA GLY A 125 -2.01 35.05 -3.94
C GLY A 125 -1.52 36.23 -4.78
N SER A 126 -0.62 37.03 -4.22
CA SER A 126 0.06 38.10 -4.96
C SER A 126 1.04 37.56 -6.01
N GLY A 127 1.27 38.31 -7.08
CA GLY A 127 2.19 37.94 -8.17
C GLY A 127 1.55 37.11 -9.29
N GLU A 128 2.37 36.46 -10.10
CA GLU A 128 1.91 35.63 -11.22
C GLU A 128 1.41 34.26 -10.75
N ARG A 129 0.21 33.88 -11.20
CA ARG A 129 -0.39 32.57 -10.89
C ARG A 129 0.51 31.41 -11.30
N ALA A 130 1.17 31.53 -12.45
CA ALA A 130 2.07 30.49 -12.98
C ALA A 130 3.26 30.23 -12.05
N GLN A 131 3.81 31.27 -11.42
CA GLN A 131 4.91 31.12 -10.46
C GLN A 131 4.43 30.41 -9.19
N ARG A 132 3.32 30.86 -8.59
CA ARG A 132 2.75 30.21 -7.39
C ARG A 132 2.37 28.76 -7.64
N PHE A 133 1.86 28.46 -8.84
CA PHE A 133 1.59 27.08 -9.24
C PHE A 133 2.88 26.26 -9.31
N ALA A 134 3.94 26.78 -9.94
CA ALA A 134 5.24 26.10 -10.00
C ALA A 134 5.83 25.87 -8.59
N ASP A 135 5.72 26.86 -7.71
CA ASP A 135 6.19 26.77 -6.32
C ASP A 135 5.43 25.68 -5.55
N ASN A 136 4.09 25.66 -5.64
CA ASN A 136 3.26 24.62 -5.01
C ASN A 136 3.47 23.23 -5.63
N ALA A 137 3.65 23.14 -6.95
CA ALA A 137 3.94 21.88 -7.63
C ALA A 137 5.32 21.31 -7.26
N GLY A 138 6.24 22.17 -6.81
CA GLY A 138 7.54 21.77 -6.29
C GLY A 138 7.52 21.21 -4.86
N LEU A 139 6.36 21.23 -4.18
CA LEU A 139 6.24 20.70 -2.83
C LEU A 139 6.37 19.17 -2.81
N THR A 140 7.29 18.67 -1.99
CA THR A 140 7.73 17.26 -2.04
C THR A 140 6.79 16.28 -1.33
N TYR A 141 5.85 16.75 -0.51
CA TYR A 141 4.92 15.87 0.21
C TYR A 141 3.84 15.25 -0.69
N ASN A 142 3.67 15.75 -1.92
CA ASN A 142 2.81 15.17 -2.97
C ASN A 142 3.63 14.67 -4.17
N SER A 143 4.90 14.30 -3.95
CA SER A 143 5.74 13.81 -5.02
C SER A 143 5.25 12.45 -5.53
N LEU A 144 4.91 12.37 -6.82
CA LEU A 144 4.60 11.10 -7.50
C LEU A 144 5.75 10.09 -7.42
N ALA A 145 6.98 10.54 -7.13
CA ALA A 145 8.09 9.63 -6.88
C ALA A 145 7.87 8.78 -5.61
N ALA A 146 7.17 9.31 -4.60
CA ALA A 146 6.81 8.58 -3.39
C ALA A 146 5.80 7.46 -3.66
N ASP A 147 4.98 7.61 -4.71
CA ASP A 147 3.97 6.63 -5.10
C ASP A 147 4.52 5.51 -6.01
N ARG A 148 5.78 5.59 -6.45
CA ARG A 148 6.37 4.60 -7.37
C ARG A 148 6.32 3.18 -6.83
N GLN A 149 6.52 2.99 -5.52
CA GLN A 149 6.41 1.68 -4.89
C GLN A 149 4.99 1.13 -4.95
N VAL A 150 3.97 1.98 -4.82
CA VAL A 150 2.56 1.60 -4.95
C VAL A 150 2.26 1.19 -6.40
N VAL A 151 2.70 2.00 -7.36
CA VAL A 151 2.55 1.68 -8.80
C VAL A 151 3.24 0.36 -9.14
N ALA A 152 4.46 0.16 -8.64
CA ALA A 152 5.21 -1.07 -8.82
C ALA A 152 4.50 -2.29 -8.24
N ALA A 153 3.95 -2.19 -7.03
CA ALA A 153 3.19 -3.27 -6.40
C ALA A 153 1.95 -3.63 -7.23
N VAL A 154 1.21 -2.64 -7.73
CA VAL A 154 0.04 -2.86 -8.59
C VAL A 154 0.44 -3.52 -9.91
N GLN A 155 1.46 -2.99 -10.60
CA GLN A 155 1.96 -3.56 -11.86
C GLN A 155 2.47 -4.99 -11.68
N ALA A 156 3.16 -5.27 -10.56
CA ALA A 156 3.63 -6.60 -10.23
C ALA A 156 2.46 -7.58 -10.05
N VAL A 157 1.43 -7.20 -9.31
CA VAL A 157 0.24 -8.04 -9.12
C VAL A 157 -0.47 -8.31 -10.44
N GLU A 158 -0.68 -7.27 -11.26
CA GLU A 158 -1.32 -7.43 -12.57
C GLU A 158 -0.54 -8.40 -13.47
N ALA A 159 0.79 -8.29 -13.51
CA ALA A 159 1.64 -9.19 -14.28
C ALA A 159 1.58 -10.64 -13.77
N ILE A 160 1.66 -10.84 -12.45
CA ILE A 160 1.55 -12.17 -11.83
C ILE A 160 0.19 -12.79 -12.12
N LEU A 161 -0.90 -12.03 -11.98
CA LEU A 161 -2.25 -12.49 -12.26
C LEU A 161 -2.45 -12.79 -13.76
N SER A 162 -1.83 -12.01 -14.66
CA SER A 162 -1.85 -12.26 -16.10
C SER A 162 -1.15 -13.57 -16.46
N GLN A 163 0.00 -13.88 -15.84
CA GLN A 163 0.68 -15.16 -16.02
C GLN A 163 -0.16 -16.32 -15.46
N ALA A 164 -0.73 -16.15 -14.26
CA ALA A 164 -1.61 -17.15 -13.67
C ALA A 164 -2.83 -17.46 -14.57
N ALA A 165 -3.38 -16.44 -15.24
CA ALA A 165 -4.46 -16.59 -16.22
C ALA A 165 -4.09 -17.46 -17.43
N GLN A 166 -2.81 -17.46 -17.80
CA GLN A 166 -2.26 -18.19 -18.94
C GLN A 166 -1.79 -19.60 -18.55
N GLY A 167 -2.03 -20.04 -17.31
CA GLY A 167 -1.60 -21.33 -16.80
C GLY A 167 -0.20 -21.33 -16.17
N ASN A 168 0.39 -20.14 -15.95
CA ASN A 168 1.69 -19.95 -15.32
C ASN A 168 1.55 -19.32 -13.91
N PRO A 169 1.02 -20.06 -12.91
CA PRO A 169 0.89 -19.55 -11.54
C PRO A 169 2.25 -19.36 -10.86
N ASP A 170 2.19 -18.77 -9.66
CA ASP A 170 3.33 -18.65 -8.74
C ASP A 170 4.52 -17.82 -9.26
N CYS A 171 4.29 -16.95 -10.26
CA CYS A 171 5.27 -15.95 -10.66
C CYS A 171 5.59 -14.99 -9.51
N ILE A 172 6.84 -14.54 -9.44
CA ILE A 172 7.34 -13.61 -8.43
C ILE A 172 7.92 -12.39 -9.14
N VAL A 173 7.65 -11.18 -8.63
CA VAL A 173 8.30 -9.96 -9.12
C VAL A 173 9.27 -9.45 -8.07
N ARG A 174 10.52 -9.18 -8.48
CA ARG A 174 11.55 -8.55 -7.64
C ARG A 174 11.77 -7.12 -8.10
N MET A 175 12.08 -6.25 -7.13
CA MET A 175 12.29 -4.82 -7.33
C MET A 175 13.78 -4.48 -7.34
N ASP A 176 14.15 -3.52 -8.18
CA ASP A 176 15.51 -2.93 -8.25
C ASP A 176 16.65 -3.97 -8.32
N GLU A 177 16.43 -4.98 -9.16
CA GLU A 177 17.42 -6.01 -9.48
C GLU A 177 18.43 -5.54 -10.53
N ALA A 178 19.53 -6.28 -10.69
CA ALA A 178 20.51 -5.98 -11.75
C ALA A 178 19.90 -5.96 -13.17
N ALA A 179 18.80 -6.69 -13.39
CA ALA A 179 18.10 -6.76 -14.67
C ALA A 179 17.01 -5.67 -14.88
N GLY A 180 16.74 -4.85 -13.86
CA GLY A 180 15.81 -3.71 -13.95
C GLY A 180 15.04 -3.44 -12.64
N GLY A 181 14.31 -2.32 -12.63
CA GLY A 181 13.48 -1.90 -11.50
C GLY A 181 12.33 -2.84 -11.15
N LEU A 182 11.77 -3.56 -12.13
CA LEU A 182 10.81 -4.64 -11.90
C LEU A 182 11.12 -5.83 -12.81
N VAL A 183 11.38 -6.99 -12.21
CA VAL A 183 11.72 -8.22 -12.93
C VAL A 183 10.81 -9.34 -12.44
N MET A 184 10.02 -9.90 -13.35
CA MET A 184 9.18 -11.06 -13.09
C MET A 184 9.95 -12.35 -13.37
N TYR A 185 9.83 -13.31 -12.45
CA TYR A 185 10.40 -14.64 -12.54
C TYR A 185 9.26 -15.67 -12.61
N ASN A 186 9.30 -16.52 -13.62
CA ASN A 186 8.39 -17.64 -13.76
C ASN A 186 9.11 -18.93 -13.33
N PRO A 187 8.72 -19.55 -12.20
CA PRO A 187 9.39 -20.76 -11.70
C PRO A 187 9.16 -21.99 -12.58
N GLN A 188 8.07 -22.02 -13.36
CA GLN A 188 7.73 -23.16 -14.21
C GLN A 188 8.56 -23.20 -15.50
N THR A 189 8.78 -22.03 -16.11
CA THR A 189 9.59 -21.90 -17.33
C THR A 189 11.06 -21.57 -17.05
N GLN A 190 11.39 -21.20 -15.81
CA GLN A 190 12.73 -20.73 -15.40
C GLN A 190 13.20 -19.51 -16.20
N THR A 191 12.27 -18.66 -16.61
CA THR A 191 12.56 -17.43 -17.36
C THR A 191 12.32 -16.19 -16.51
N CYS A 192 13.04 -15.11 -16.84
CA CYS A 192 12.80 -13.78 -16.31
C CYS A 192 12.35 -12.81 -17.40
N GLU A 193 11.49 -11.86 -17.02
CA GLU A 193 11.00 -10.78 -17.88
C GLU A 193 11.15 -9.44 -17.15
N THR A 194 11.81 -8.46 -17.77
CA THR A 194 11.89 -7.10 -17.23
C THR A 194 10.60 -6.34 -17.55
N LEU A 195 9.78 -6.10 -16.52
CA LEU A 195 8.55 -5.31 -16.62
C LEU A 195 8.84 -3.81 -16.64
N TYR A 196 9.89 -3.39 -15.95
CA TYR A 196 10.35 -1.99 -15.90
C TYR A 196 11.86 -1.93 -15.75
N SER A 197 12.54 -1.16 -16.62
CA SER A 197 14.00 -1.08 -16.68
C SER A 197 14.63 0.04 -15.86
N GLY A 198 13.82 0.97 -15.30
CA GLY A 198 14.32 2.08 -14.47
C GLY A 198 14.55 1.67 -13.01
N HIS A 199 14.47 2.64 -12.09
CA HIS A 199 14.51 2.40 -10.64
C HIS A 199 13.17 2.73 -9.99
N VAL A 200 12.73 1.88 -9.08
CA VAL A 200 11.49 2.05 -8.33
C VAL A 200 11.75 2.78 -7.02
N CYS A 201 12.73 2.33 -6.23
CA CYS A 201 13.11 3.02 -5.01
C CYS A 201 14.00 4.23 -5.29
N PRO A 202 13.77 5.38 -4.65
CA PRO A 202 14.74 6.46 -4.66
C PRO A 202 16.02 6.03 -3.91
N ASN A 203 17.19 6.30 -4.51
CA ASN A 203 18.50 6.10 -3.88
C ASN A 203 18.70 6.99 -2.64
#